data_AF-A0A1U9KAJ8-F1
#
_entry.id   AF-A0A1U9KAJ8-F1
#
_cell.length_a   1.000
_cell.length_b   1.000
_cell.length_c   1.000
_cell.angle_alpha   90.00
_cell.angle_beta   90.00
_cell.angle_gamma   90.00
#
_symmetry.space_group_name_H-M   'P 1'
#
loop_
_entity.id
_entity.type
_entity.pdbx_description
1 polymer ?
#
loop_
_entity_poly.entity_id
_entity_poly.type
_entity_poly.pdbx_seq_one_letter_code
_entity_poly.pdbx_strand_id
1 'polypeptide(L)'
;MSALTVLTAYERLVNVVDRALSEEDWERLEEAQNRIEALQQQFDALPETEKRQPDVQDRLRRILQKQTALTERVADVKETAALNLKKLKTAERQHRGYASRIPYSSVPLCCSTGKSDPPVQAGFFDNILSL
;
A
#
# COMPACT_ATOMS: atom_id res chain seq x y z
N MET A 1 30.11 -18.54 3.62
CA MET A 1 28.69 -18.92 3.76
C MET A 1 28.39 -19.99 2.73
N SER A 2 27.51 -20.95 3.04
CA SER A 2 27.14 -22.01 2.09
C SER A 2 25.90 -21.62 1.26
N ALA A 3 25.71 -22.23 0.09
CA ALA A 3 24.55 -22.03 -0.77
C ALA A 3 23.23 -22.25 -0.02
N LEU A 4 23.15 -23.29 0.81
CA LEU A 4 21.97 -23.56 1.62
C LEU A 4 21.67 -22.46 2.64
N THR A 5 22.70 -21.82 3.22
CA THR A 5 22.49 -20.69 4.13
C THR A 5 21.93 -19.47 3.39
N VAL A 6 22.46 -19.17 2.20
CA VAL A 6 21.99 -18.07 1.35
C VAL A 6 20.55 -18.31 0.91
N LEU A 7 20.22 -19.52 0.43
CA LEU A 7 18.85 -19.88 0.04
C LEU A 7 17.87 -19.87 1.22
N THR A 8 18.32 -20.22 2.43
CA THR A 8 17.47 -20.14 3.63
C THR A 8 17.13 -18.68 3.97
N ALA A 9 18.12 -17.79 3.90
CA ALA A 9 17.89 -16.36 4.11
C ALA A 9 16.96 -15.78 3.02
N TYR A 10 17.16 -16.22 1.78
CA TYR A 10 16.34 -15.82 0.63
C TYR A 10 14.88 -16.21 0.84
N GLU A 11 14.61 -17.46 1.18
CA GLU A 11 13.27 -17.97 1.41
C GLU A 11 12.55 -17.22 2.53
N ARG A 12 13.27 -16.85 3.60
CA ARG A 12 12.72 -16.02 4.67
C ARG A 12 12.30 -14.64 4.17
N LEU A 13 13.13 -13.99 3.35
CA LEU A 13 12.79 -12.68 2.80
C LEU A 13 11.62 -12.74 1.82
N VAL A 14 11.52 -13.78 1.00
CA VAL A 14 10.36 -14.01 0.12
C VAL A 14 9.07 -14.11 0.94
N ASN A 15 9.10 -14.77 2.10
CA ASN A 15 7.94 -14.82 3.00
C ASN A 15 7.65 -13.45 3.67
N VAL A 16 8.69 -12.65 3.93
CA VAL A 16 8.51 -11.27 4.43
C VAL A 16 7.84 -10.40 3.37
N VAL A 17 8.24 -10.51 2.11
CA VAL A 17 7.62 -9.83 0.97
C VAL A 17 6.14 -10.19 0.86
N ASP A 18 5.81 -11.48 0.94
CA ASP A 18 4.43 -11.96 0.90
C ASP A 18 3.56 -11.35 2.02
N ARG A 19 4.10 -11.33 3.24
CA ARG A 19 3.43 -10.75 4.39
C ARG A 19 3.29 -9.23 4.27
N ALA A 20 4.36 -8.53 3.88
CA ALA A 20 4.36 -7.08 3.71
C ALA A 20 3.36 -6.63 2.64
N LEU A 21 3.22 -7.40 1.55
CA LEU A 21 2.18 -7.15 0.54
C LEU A 21 0.77 -7.28 1.10
N SER A 22 0.54 -8.22 2.01
CA SER A 22 -0.76 -8.45 2.64
C SER A 22 -1.09 -7.40 3.71
N GLU A 23 -0.06 -6.84 4.35
CA GLU A 23 -0.16 -5.79 5.36
C GLU A 23 -0.06 -4.36 4.77
N GLU A 24 0.08 -4.23 3.43
CA GLU A 24 0.33 -2.96 2.71
C GLU A 24 1.55 -2.18 3.24
N ASP A 25 2.53 -2.90 3.80
CA ASP A 25 3.75 -2.34 4.39
C ASP A 25 4.83 -2.15 3.31
N TRP A 26 4.73 -1.02 2.60
CA TRP A 26 5.60 -0.68 1.47
C TRP A 26 7.07 -0.47 1.84
N GLU A 27 7.35 0.07 3.03
CA GLU A 27 8.72 0.32 3.49
C GLU A 27 9.44 -1.01 3.76
N ARG A 28 8.76 -1.94 4.45
CA ARG A 28 9.29 -3.28 4.69
C ARG A 28 9.43 -4.10 3.41
N LEU A 29 8.56 -3.88 2.43
CA LEU A 29 8.66 -4.49 1.11
C LEU A 29 9.95 -4.05 0.40
N GLU A 30 10.25 -2.75 0.40
CA GLU A 30 11.45 -2.19 -0.23
C GLU A 30 12.73 -2.69 0.46
N GLU A 31 12.76 -2.69 1.80
CA GLU A 31 13.89 -3.23 2.56
C GLU A 31 14.13 -4.72 2.23
N ALA A 32 13.06 -5.52 2.19
CA ALA A 32 13.16 -6.95 1.87
C ALA A 32 13.66 -7.18 0.44
N GLN A 33 13.23 -6.36 -0.54
CA GLN A 33 13.70 -6.45 -1.93
C GLN A 33 15.19 -6.14 -2.05
N ASN A 34 15.67 -5.07 -1.42
CA ASN A 34 17.10 -4.71 -1.41
C ASN A 34 17.96 -5.83 -0.82
N ARG A 35 17.47 -6.49 0.23
CA ARG A 35 18.16 -7.63 0.86
C ARG A 35 18.13 -8.89 0.00
N ILE A 36 17.06 -9.13 -0.76
CA ILE A 36 16.98 -10.23 -1.73
C ILE A 36 18.04 -10.03 -2.82
N GLU A 37 18.18 -8.81 -3.36
CA GLU A 37 19.19 -8.51 -4.39
C GLU A 37 20.62 -8.76 -3.86
N ALA A 38 20.92 -8.35 -2.63
CA ALA A 38 22.21 -8.65 -2.00
C ALA A 38 22.44 -10.17 -1.84
N LEU A 39 21.40 -10.96 -1.52
CA LEU A 39 21.52 -12.41 -1.44
C LEU A 39 21.67 -13.08 -2.81
N GLN A 40 21.07 -12.52 -3.88
CA GLN A 40 21.29 -12.98 -5.25
C GLN A 40 22.77 -12.84 -5.63
N GLN A 41 23.35 -11.66 -5.38
CA GLN A 41 24.77 -11.41 -5.63
C GLN A 41 25.67 -12.37 -4.82
N GLN A 42 25.32 -12.62 -3.55
CA GLN A 42 26.05 -13.60 -2.73
C GLN A 42 25.92 -15.01 -3.26
N PHE A 43 24.76 -15.41 -3.77
CA PHE A 43 24.54 -16.73 -4.36
C PHE A 43 25.32 -16.89 -5.66
N ASP A 44 25.34 -15.87 -6.52
CA ASP A 44 26.04 -15.89 -7.80
C ASP A 44 27.56 -16.00 -7.62
N ALA A 45 28.09 -15.38 -6.58
CA ALA A 45 29.50 -15.46 -6.19
C ALA A 45 29.93 -16.83 -5.64
N LEU A 46 29.00 -17.74 -5.36
CA LEU A 46 29.34 -19.09 -4.88
C LEU A 46 29.96 -19.94 -5.98
N PRO A 47 30.86 -20.88 -5.62
CA PRO A 47 31.46 -21.79 -6.58
C PRO A 47 30.40 -22.67 -7.26
N GLU A 48 30.58 -22.92 -8.57
CA GLU A 48 29.67 -23.74 -9.39
C GLU A 48 29.42 -25.14 -8.82
N THR A 49 30.42 -25.74 -8.17
CA THR A 49 30.31 -27.05 -7.54
C THR A 49 29.25 -27.08 -6.43
N GLU A 50 29.05 -25.96 -5.75
CA GLU A 50 28.05 -25.82 -4.70
C GLU A 50 26.65 -25.56 -5.28
N LYS A 51 26.58 -24.73 -6.33
CA LYS A 51 25.34 -24.45 -7.08
C LYS A 51 24.78 -25.66 -7.83
N ARG A 52 25.64 -26.61 -8.21
CA ARG A 52 25.27 -27.86 -8.90
C ARG A 52 24.75 -28.95 -7.98
N GLN A 53 24.78 -28.76 -6.66
CA GLN A 53 24.22 -29.75 -5.75
C GLN A 53 22.69 -29.85 -5.95
N PRO A 54 22.13 -31.07 -6.03
CA PRO A 54 20.74 -31.26 -6.41
C PRO A 54 19.76 -30.64 -5.42
N ASP A 55 20.06 -30.69 -4.12
CA ASP A 55 19.31 -30.06 -3.05
C ASP A 55 19.32 -28.53 -3.15
N VAL A 56 20.46 -27.94 -3.53
CA VAL A 56 20.57 -26.49 -3.79
C VAL A 56 19.72 -26.10 -5.00
N GLN A 57 19.78 -26.86 -6.10
CA GLN A 57 18.98 -26.58 -7.29
C GLN A 57 17.48 -26.74 -7.05
N ASP A 58 17.06 -27.81 -6.38
CA ASP A 58 15.65 -28.06 -6.05
C ASP A 58 15.10 -26.96 -5.14
N ARG A 59 15.91 -26.48 -4.20
CA ARG A 59 15.52 -25.41 -3.29
C ARG A 59 15.47 -24.06 -3.99
N LEU A 60 16.44 -23.74 -4.82
CA LEU A 60 16.43 -22.54 -5.67
C LEU A 60 15.19 -22.52 -6.57
N ARG A 61 14.86 -23.64 -7.22
CA ARG A 61 13.66 -23.78 -8.06
C ARG A 61 12.38 -23.43 -7.30
N ARG A 62 12.19 -23.96 -6.08
CA ARG A 62 11.02 -23.66 -5.24
C ARG A 62 10.94 -22.19 -4.85
N ILE A 63 12.09 -21.59 -4.51
CA ILE A 63 12.17 -20.17 -4.15
C ILE A 63 11.81 -19.28 -5.33
N LEU A 64 12.34 -19.57 -6.53
CA LEU A 64 12.04 -18.82 -7.74
C LEU A 64 10.56 -18.94 -8.14
N GLN A 65 9.96 -20.12 -8.01
CA GLN A 65 8.51 -20.31 -8.23
C GLN A 65 7.67 -19.41 -7.31
N LYS A 66 8.02 -19.33 -6.02
CA LYS A 66 7.34 -18.42 -5.07
C LYS A 66 7.51 -16.96 -5.48
N GLN A 67 8.70 -16.58 -5.91
CA GLN A 67 8.99 -15.20 -6.31
C GLN A 67 8.23 -14.78 -7.58
N THR A 68 8.08 -15.67 -8.56
CA THR A 68 7.24 -15.41 -9.73
C THR A 68 5.79 -15.17 -9.34
N ALA A 69 5.22 -16.01 -8.47
CA ALA A 69 3.85 -15.85 -7.97
C ALA A 69 3.65 -14.53 -7.20
N LEU A 70 4.65 -14.10 -6.43
CA LEU A 70 4.60 -12.79 -5.75
C LEU A 70 4.71 -11.63 -6.73
N THR A 71 5.47 -11.78 -7.82
CA THR A 71 5.62 -10.74 -8.84
C THR A 71 4.29 -10.44 -9.52
N GLU A 72 3.49 -11.47 -9.81
CA GLU A 72 2.13 -11.32 -10.34
C GLU A 72 1.23 -10.55 -9.35
N ARG A 73 1.25 -10.94 -8.07
CA ARG A 73 0.48 -10.23 -7.03
C ARG A 73 0.87 -8.76 -6.87
N VAL A 74 2.17 -8.45 -6.94
CA VAL A 74 2.66 -7.06 -6.91
C VAL A 74 2.09 -6.29 -8.11
N ALA A 75 2.01 -6.89 -9.29
CA ALA A 75 1.45 -6.26 -10.48
C ALA A 75 -0.05 -5.94 -10.29
N ASP A 76 -0.82 -6.86 -9.72
CA ASP A 76 -2.25 -6.67 -9.43
C ASP A 76 -2.49 -5.54 -8.42
N VAL A 77 -1.66 -5.46 -7.36
CA VAL A 77 -1.76 -4.39 -6.38
C VAL A 77 -1.39 -3.04 -7.01
N LYS A 78 -0.38 -2.99 -7.88
CA LYS A 78 -0.02 -1.78 -8.63
C LYS A 78 -1.16 -1.31 -9.54
N GLU A 79 -1.83 -2.22 -10.23
CA GLU A 79 -2.99 -1.89 -11.06
C GLU A 79 -4.14 -1.32 -10.23
N THR A 80 -4.44 -1.97 -9.10
CA THR A 80 -5.48 -1.52 -8.16
C THR A 80 -5.17 -0.13 -7.59
N ALA A 81 -3.91 0.12 -7.21
CA ALA A 81 -3.45 1.43 -6.74
C ALA A 81 -3.59 2.51 -7.83
N ALA A 82 -3.27 2.19 -9.09
CA ALA A 82 -3.43 3.12 -10.21
C ALA A 82 -4.91 3.47 -10.47
N LEU A 83 -5.82 2.50 -10.33
CA LEU A 83 -7.26 2.74 -10.41
C LEU A 83 -7.75 3.65 -9.26
N ASN A 84 -7.31 3.38 -8.04
CA ASN A 84 -7.66 4.20 -6.87
C ASN A 84 -7.16 5.65 -7.03
N LEU A 85 -5.94 5.84 -7.55
CA LEU A 85 -5.41 7.17 -7.85
C LEU A 85 -6.25 7.92 -8.90
N LYS A 86 -6.71 7.23 -9.96
CA LYS A 86 -7.62 7.82 -10.97
C LYS A 86 -8.95 8.25 -10.34
N LYS A 87 -9.53 7.41 -9.48
CA LYS A 87 -10.77 7.72 -8.75
C LYS A 87 -10.58 8.94 -7.85
N LEU A 88 -9.47 9.00 -7.11
CA LEU A 88 -9.14 10.12 -6.22
C LEU A 88 -8.98 11.44 -6.99
N LYS A 89 -8.23 11.46 -8.09
CA LYS A 89 -8.12 12.64 -8.97
C LYS A 89 -9.45 13.09 -9.55
N THR A 90 -10.34 12.15 -9.85
CA THR A 90 -11.69 12.47 -10.35
C THR A 90 -12.54 13.09 -9.25
N ALA A 91 -12.49 12.54 -8.04
CA ALA A 91 -13.17 13.10 -6.87
C ALA A 91 -12.64 14.50 -6.53
N GLU A 92 -11.32 14.72 -6.56
CA GLU A 92 -10.71 16.04 -6.35
C GLU A 92 -11.20 17.07 -7.38
N ARG A 93 -11.26 16.71 -8.66
CA ARG A 93 -11.80 17.59 -9.71
C ARG A 93 -13.26 17.94 -9.46
N GLN A 94 -14.06 16.95 -9.03
CA GLN A 94 -15.45 17.17 -8.67
C GLN A 94 -15.55 18.12 -7.47
N HIS A 95 -14.83 17.87 -6.37
CA HIS A 95 -14.80 18.74 -5.19
C HIS A 95 -14.30 20.16 -5.51
N ARG A 96 -13.28 20.32 -6.36
CA ARG A 96 -12.80 21.64 -6.82
C ARG A 96 -13.87 22.36 -7.64
N GLY A 97 -14.60 21.64 -8.47
CA GLY A 97 -15.74 22.15 -9.23
C GLY A 97 -16.95 22.50 -8.35
N TYR A 98 -17.15 21.81 -7.23
CA TYR A 98 -18.15 22.15 -6.22
C TYR A 98 -17.73 23.39 -5.41
N ALA A 99 -16.46 23.50 -5.02
CA ALA A 99 -15.93 24.66 -4.29
C ALA A 99 -15.94 25.96 -5.12
N SER A 100 -15.73 25.88 -6.44
CA SER A 100 -15.87 27.02 -7.36
C SER A 100 -17.33 27.33 -7.74
N ARG A 101 -18.28 26.43 -7.42
CA ARG A 101 -19.72 26.61 -7.61
C ARG A 101 -20.45 27.06 -6.36
N ILE A 102 -19.78 27.30 -5.23
CA ILE A 102 -20.38 28.05 -4.13
C ILE A 102 -20.43 29.51 -4.61
N PRO A 103 -21.61 30.05 -4.99
CA PRO A 103 -21.68 31.46 -5.30
C PRO A 103 -21.45 32.21 -3.99
N TYR A 104 -20.43 33.08 -3.96
CA TYR A 104 -20.40 34.23 -3.06
C TYR A 104 -21.50 35.24 -3.49
N SER A 105 -22.74 34.77 -3.56
CA SER A 105 -23.96 35.52 -3.80
C SER A 105 -25.09 34.50 -3.64
N SER A 106 -25.59 34.25 -2.45
CA SER A 106 -26.77 34.99 -2.00
C SER A 106 -26.94 34.75 -0.51
N VAL A 107 -26.23 35.52 0.31
CA VAL A 107 -26.81 35.89 1.61
C VAL A 107 -27.82 36.98 1.25
N PRO A 108 -29.14 36.76 1.39
CA PRO A 108 -30.08 37.86 1.25
C PRO A 108 -29.83 38.80 2.43
N LEU A 109 -29.13 39.89 2.17
CA LEU A 109 -29.23 41.12 2.94
C LEU A 109 -30.64 41.66 2.75
N CYS A 110 -31.58 41.21 3.58
CA CYS A 110 -32.85 41.90 3.79
C CYS A 110 -32.85 42.54 5.18
N CYS A 111 -33.00 43.85 5.16
CA CYS A 111 -32.99 44.78 6.26
C CYS A 111 -34.09 44.50 7.32
N SER A 112 -33.66 44.62 8.58
CA SER A 112 -34.32 45.36 9.69
C SER A 112 -35.84 45.23 9.89
N THR A 113 -36.28 44.61 11.00
CA THR A 113 -36.94 45.29 12.15
C THR A 113 -37.34 44.29 13.25
N GLY A 114 -36.81 44.49 14.47
CA GLY A 114 -37.60 44.48 15.71
C GLY A 114 -37.79 43.18 16.53
N LYS A 115 -37.24 43.22 17.77
CA LYS A 115 -37.66 42.58 19.03
C LYS A 115 -37.08 41.19 19.42
N SER A 116 -36.20 41.23 20.43
CA SER A 116 -36.14 40.47 21.71
C SER A 116 -36.96 39.16 21.82
N ASP A 117 -36.52 38.00 22.31
CA ASP A 117 -35.42 37.52 23.17
C ASP A 117 -35.26 35.97 22.98
N PRO A 118 -34.17 35.32 23.45
CA PRO A 118 -33.93 33.85 23.42
C PRO A 118 -34.48 33.16 24.72
N PRO A 119 -34.62 31.81 24.87
CA PRO A 119 -33.51 30.84 24.84
C PRO A 119 -33.78 29.39 24.36
N VAL A 120 -32.69 28.73 23.95
CA VAL A 120 -32.29 27.33 24.17
C VAL A 120 -33.39 26.24 24.23
N GLN A 121 -33.43 25.39 23.18
CA GLN A 121 -33.67 23.94 23.28
C GLN A 121 -32.69 23.29 22.29
N ALA A 122 -31.58 22.69 22.71
CA ALA A 122 -31.44 21.38 23.34
C ALA A 122 -32.11 20.26 22.52
N GLY A 123 -31.28 19.49 21.81
CA GLY A 123 -31.64 18.14 21.34
C GLY A 123 -31.48 17.92 19.84
N PHE A 124 -30.31 17.44 19.43
CA PHE A 124 -30.08 16.23 18.60
C PHE A 124 -28.71 16.30 17.91
N PHE A 125 -27.64 16.21 18.72
CA PHE A 125 -26.47 15.46 18.27
C PHE A 125 -26.74 14.02 18.67
N ASP A 126 -26.78 13.13 17.69
CA ASP A 126 -26.42 11.71 17.75
C ASP A 126 -26.61 11.23 16.31
N ASN A 127 -25.55 11.10 15.50
CA ASN A 127 -24.66 9.96 15.60
C ASN A 127 -23.45 10.23 14.69
N ILE A 128 -22.24 10.21 15.24
CA ILE A 128 -20.99 9.72 14.64
C ILE A 128 -19.90 9.95 15.70
N LEU A 129 -19.64 8.91 16.49
CA LEU A 129 -18.33 8.46 17.00
C LEU A 129 -18.57 7.54 18.21
N SER A 130 -18.57 6.24 17.99
CA SER A 130 -17.92 5.22 18.86
C SER A 130 -18.31 3.81 18.42
N LEU A 131 -17.43 3.21 17.61
CA LEU A 131 -16.83 1.87 17.79
C LEU A 131 -16.24 1.38 16.46
#